data_AF-A0A9W9AAX4-F1
#
_entry.id   AF-A0A9W9AAX4-F1
#
_cell.length_a   1.000
_cell.length_b   1.000
_cell.length_c   1.000
_cell.angle_alpha   90.00
_cell.angle_beta   90.00
_cell.angle_gamma   90.00
#
_symmetry.space_group_name_H-M   'P 1'
#
loop_
_entity.id
_entity.type
_entity.pdbx_description
1 polymer ?
#
loop_
_entity_poly.entity_id
_entity_poly.type
_entity_poly.pdbx_seq_one_letter_code
_entity_poly.pdbx_strand_id
1 'polypeptide(L)'
;MEDDLQALQGIHLSPVLESRLELLAQTAEALGLDEPSIIGFNHSIANLSTRRLNLKLSVDRATYVETELRLHLAELEAELALLRKWTLSLIGLTPPGLETSSVETGTGSTETAESLERRRQAIIRKAKEYQAQLVQLNSTNPSSFSMNVSISDLTRLQEQNKEREKEIRLKRKKVEAFRGLPANLDLARLTLLQATQNLQDLTRVREGLLRRMVDD
;
A
#
# COMPACT_ATOMS: atom_id res chain seq x y z
N MET A 1 -52.57 -17.54 11.85
CA MET A 1 -51.43 -17.71 12.77
C MET A 1 -51.52 -19.05 13.49
N GLU A 2 -52.65 -19.44 14.08
CA GLU A 2 -52.81 -20.79 14.67
C GLU A 2 -53.05 -21.89 13.61
N ASP A 3 -53.73 -21.57 12.50
CA ASP A 3 -54.02 -22.55 11.43
C ASP A 3 -52.78 -22.97 10.63
N ASP A 4 -51.78 -22.08 10.47
CA ASP A 4 -50.53 -22.38 9.75
C ASP A 4 -49.61 -23.30 10.56
N LEU A 5 -49.70 -23.25 11.90
CA LEU A 5 -48.95 -24.12 12.82
C LEU A 5 -49.53 -25.54 12.86
N GLN A 6 -50.85 -25.70 12.70
CA GLN A 6 -51.48 -27.02 12.59
C GLN A 6 -51.15 -27.71 11.25
N ALA A 7 -50.99 -26.95 10.16
CA ALA A 7 -50.61 -27.49 8.85
C ALA A 7 -49.18 -28.11 8.82
N LEU A 8 -48.30 -27.70 9.74
CA LEU A 8 -46.92 -28.18 9.83
C LEU A 8 -46.76 -29.44 10.71
N GLN A 9 -47.76 -29.80 11.52
CA GLN A 9 -47.70 -30.96 12.43
C GLN A 9 -47.75 -32.32 11.71
N GLY A 10 -48.06 -32.36 10.41
CA GLY A 10 -48.19 -33.59 9.63
C GLY A 10 -47.02 -33.93 8.68
N ILE A 11 -45.98 -33.09 8.62
CA ILE A 11 -44.86 -33.30 7.68
C ILE A 11 -43.75 -34.07 8.39
N HIS A 12 -43.65 -35.37 8.13
CA HIS A 12 -42.48 -36.16 8.53
C HIS A 12 -41.27 -35.73 7.67
N LEU A 13 -40.44 -34.83 8.19
CA LEU A 13 -39.18 -34.49 7.52
C LEU A 13 -38.21 -35.68 7.61
N SER A 14 -37.44 -35.87 6.55
CA SER A 14 -36.32 -36.83 6.57
C SER A 14 -35.31 -36.42 7.64
N PRO A 15 -34.71 -37.36 8.41
CA PRO A 15 -33.72 -37.04 9.44
C PRO A 15 -32.49 -36.29 8.88
N VAL A 16 -32.22 -36.44 7.57
CA VAL A 16 -31.17 -35.69 6.86
C VAL A 16 -31.55 -34.23 6.64
N LEU A 17 -32.84 -33.91 6.48
CA LEU A 17 -33.32 -32.54 6.34
C LEU A 17 -33.37 -31.83 7.69
N GLU A 18 -33.77 -32.53 8.76
CA GLU A 18 -33.78 -31.99 10.12
C GLU A 18 -32.38 -31.57 10.56
N SER A 19 -31.38 -32.45 10.41
CA SER A 19 -29.98 -32.13 10.72
C SER A 19 -29.43 -30.96 9.90
N ARG A 20 -29.83 -30.83 8.63
CA ARG A 20 -29.42 -29.69 7.78
C ARG A 20 -30.10 -28.38 8.19
N LEU A 21 -31.37 -28.43 8.58
CA LEU A 21 -32.09 -27.24 9.06
C LEU A 21 -31.54 -26.80 10.42
N GLU A 22 -31.18 -27.73 11.29
CA GLU A 22 -30.52 -27.42 12.57
C GLU A 22 -29.16 -26.75 12.35
N LEU A 23 -28.34 -27.25 11.42
CA LEU A 23 -27.10 -26.59 11.03
C LEU A 23 -27.35 -25.19 10.44
N LEU A 24 -28.42 -25.02 9.65
CA LEU A 24 -28.76 -23.71 9.09
C LEU A 24 -29.21 -22.72 10.19
N ALA A 25 -29.95 -23.19 11.20
CA ALA A 25 -30.35 -22.39 12.34
C ALA A 25 -29.14 -21.99 13.21
N GLN A 26 -28.23 -22.93 13.49
CA GLN A 26 -26.98 -22.65 14.22
C GLN A 26 -26.10 -21.65 13.46
N THR A 27 -26.03 -21.75 12.14
CA THR A 27 -25.28 -20.78 11.32
C THR A 27 -25.97 -19.42 11.25
N ALA A 28 -27.31 -19.36 11.24
CA ALA A 28 -28.04 -18.08 11.33
C ALA A 28 -27.78 -17.37 12.66
N GLU A 29 -27.83 -18.11 13.77
CA GLU A 29 -27.57 -17.61 15.11
C GLU A 29 -26.12 -17.12 15.25
N ALA A 30 -25.15 -17.90 14.76
CA ALA A 30 -23.74 -17.50 14.76
C ALA A 30 -23.47 -16.26 13.89
N LEU A 31 -24.27 -16.04 12.85
CA LEU A 31 -24.20 -14.86 11.99
C LEU A 31 -25.05 -13.69 12.50
N GLY A 32 -25.82 -13.87 13.59
CA GLY A 32 -26.71 -12.86 14.16
C GLY A 32 -27.84 -12.43 13.22
N LEU A 33 -28.37 -13.37 12.43
CA LEU A 33 -29.48 -13.10 11.51
C LEU A 33 -30.83 -13.30 12.20
N ASP A 34 -31.61 -12.23 12.34
CA ASP A 34 -32.98 -12.28 12.90
C ASP A 34 -33.95 -13.05 12.00
N GLU A 35 -33.74 -13.01 10.68
CA GLU A 35 -34.48 -13.78 9.69
C GLU A 35 -33.51 -14.59 8.80
N PRO A 36 -33.53 -15.93 8.84
CA PRO A 36 -32.63 -16.78 8.06
C PRO A 36 -33.04 -16.81 6.58
N SER A 37 -32.75 -15.73 5.86
CA SER A 37 -32.93 -15.64 4.42
C SER A 37 -31.63 -15.94 3.68
N ILE A 38 -31.72 -16.57 2.50
CA ILE A 38 -30.55 -16.88 1.66
C ILE A 38 -29.74 -15.61 1.33
N ILE A 39 -30.44 -14.49 1.12
CA ILE A 39 -29.82 -13.19 0.87
C ILE A 39 -29.08 -12.70 2.13
N GLY A 40 -29.68 -12.85 3.31
CA GLY A 40 -29.05 -12.53 4.60
C GLY A 40 -27.78 -13.35 4.84
N PHE A 41 -27.82 -14.66 4.61
CA PHE A 41 -26.64 -15.53 4.71
C PHE A 41 -25.51 -15.07 3.77
N ASN A 42 -25.80 -14.87 2.50
CA ASN A 42 -24.81 -14.44 1.52
C ASN A 42 -24.22 -13.07 1.87
N HIS A 43 -25.05 -12.13 2.34
CA HIS A 43 -24.61 -10.82 2.77
C HIS A 43 -23.71 -10.90 4.01
N SER A 44 -24.10 -11.65 5.03
CA SER A 44 -23.30 -11.83 6.25
C SER A 44 -21.98 -12.56 5.98
N ILE A 45 -21.97 -13.56 5.10
CA ILE A 45 -20.75 -14.23 4.66
C ILE A 45 -19.84 -13.26 3.90
N ALA A 46 -20.39 -12.46 2.98
CA ALA A 46 -19.63 -11.44 2.27
C ALA A 46 -19.04 -10.39 3.24
N ASN A 47 -19.83 -9.93 4.22
CA ASN A 47 -19.39 -8.99 5.25
C ASN A 47 -18.31 -9.56 6.16
N LEU A 48 -18.43 -10.83 6.56
CA LEU A 48 -17.38 -11.51 7.33
C LEU A 48 -16.09 -11.67 6.52
N SER A 49 -16.21 -12.02 5.24
CA SER A 49 -15.05 -12.19 4.37
C SER A 49 -14.29 -10.87 4.16
N THR A 50 -15.02 -9.76 3.96
CA THR A 50 -14.45 -8.42 3.82
C THR A 50 -13.85 -7.94 5.14
N ARG A 51 -14.54 -8.13 6.28
CA ARG A 51 -14.01 -7.81 7.61
C ARG A 51 -12.74 -8.60 7.91
N ARG A 52 -12.69 -9.89 7.57
CA ARG A 52 -11.50 -10.73 7.73
C ARG A 52 -10.33 -10.22 6.90
N LEU A 53 -10.58 -9.86 5.64
CA LEU A 53 -9.55 -9.29 4.76
C LEU A 53 -9.03 -7.97 5.32
N ASN A 54 -9.93 -7.07 5.72
CA ASN A 54 -9.56 -5.78 6.32
C ASN A 54 -8.77 -5.94 7.61
N LEU A 55 -9.15 -6.91 8.46
CA LEU A 55 -8.41 -7.21 9.68
C LEU A 55 -7.02 -7.74 9.35
N LYS A 56 -6.90 -8.69 8.42
CA LYS A 56 -5.60 -9.19 7.95
C LYS A 56 -4.71 -8.07 7.43
N LEU A 57 -5.26 -7.21 6.57
CA LEU A 57 -4.55 -6.04 6.04
C LEU A 57 -4.10 -5.09 7.17
N SER A 58 -4.94 -4.85 8.17
CA SER A 58 -4.59 -4.00 9.32
C SER A 58 -3.49 -4.61 10.19
N VAL A 59 -3.51 -5.93 10.38
CA VAL A 59 -2.47 -6.66 11.11
C VAL A 59 -1.15 -6.58 10.35
N ASP A 60 -1.16 -6.85 9.05
CA ASP A 60 0.04 -6.77 8.21
C ASP A 60 0.65 -5.35 8.27
N ARG A 61 -0.19 -4.31 8.17
CA ARG A 61 0.25 -2.91 8.33
C ARG A 61 0.83 -2.63 9.72
N ALA A 62 0.20 -3.11 10.78
CA ALA A 62 0.68 -2.92 12.13
C ALA A 62 2.04 -3.61 12.34
N THR A 63 2.20 -4.84 11.85
CA THR A 63 3.49 -5.57 11.92
C THR A 63 4.59 -4.85 11.16
N TYR A 64 4.29 -4.30 9.98
CA TYR A 64 5.25 -3.51 9.20
C TYR A 64 5.71 -2.28 10.00
N VAL A 65 4.77 -1.47 10.52
CA VAL A 65 5.09 -0.30 11.33
C VAL A 65 5.89 -0.69 12.58
N GLU A 66 5.55 -1.79 13.22
CA GLU A 66 6.28 -2.29 14.39
C GLU A 66 7.74 -2.65 14.04
N THR A 67 7.98 -3.28 12.90
CA THR A 67 9.35 -3.59 12.44
C THR A 67 10.15 -2.33 12.11
N GLU A 68 9.52 -1.35 11.48
CA GLU A 68 10.13 -0.05 11.14
C GLU A 68 10.50 0.73 12.42
N LEU A 69 9.59 0.79 13.39
CA LEU A 69 9.85 1.42 14.68
C LEU A 69 10.97 0.75 15.47
N ARG A 70 11.05 -0.60 15.44
CA ARG A 70 12.15 -1.33 16.07
C ARG A 70 13.49 -1.02 15.42
N LEU A 71 13.51 -0.89 14.09
CA LEU A 71 14.71 -0.53 13.35
C LEU A 71 15.18 0.88 13.74
N HIS A 72 14.27 1.87 13.71
CA HIS A 72 14.61 3.25 14.11
C HIS A 72 15.03 3.36 15.58
N LEU A 73 14.42 2.58 16.47
CA LEU A 73 14.86 2.50 17.86
C LEU A 73 16.30 2.01 17.96
N ALA A 74 16.65 0.92 17.26
CA ALA A 74 18.01 0.39 17.24
C ALA A 74 19.02 1.39 16.66
N GLU A 75 18.64 2.13 15.62
CA GLU A 75 19.47 3.21 15.04
C GLU A 75 19.70 4.32 16.08
N LEU A 76 18.65 4.81 16.73
CA LEU A 76 18.74 5.85 17.76
C LEU A 76 19.56 5.39 18.97
N GLU A 77 19.42 4.13 19.39
CA GLU A 77 20.25 3.55 20.46
C GLU A 77 21.73 3.53 20.07
N ALA A 78 22.05 3.17 18.84
CA ALA A 78 23.42 3.18 18.33
C ALA A 78 23.99 4.62 18.25
N GLU A 79 23.20 5.58 17.78
CA GLU A 79 23.56 6.99 17.75
C GLU A 79 23.77 7.55 19.17
N LEU A 80 22.88 7.25 20.12
CA LEU A 80 23.04 7.63 21.51
C LEU A 80 24.29 7.01 22.14
N ALA A 81 24.58 5.74 21.83
CA ALA A 81 25.81 5.09 22.29
C ALA A 81 27.05 5.79 21.73
N LEU A 82 27.01 6.23 20.47
CA LEU A 82 28.09 6.96 19.83
C LEU A 82 28.25 8.38 20.42
N LEU A 83 27.15 9.09 20.67
CA LEU A 83 27.16 10.37 21.38
C LEU A 83 27.71 10.22 22.80
N ARG A 84 27.37 9.15 23.52
CA ARG A 84 27.96 8.83 24.83
C ARG A 84 29.46 8.60 24.74
N LYS A 85 29.93 7.86 23.73
CA LYS A 85 31.37 7.66 23.50
C LYS A 85 32.08 8.98 23.21
N TRP A 86 31.49 9.83 22.37
CA TRP A 86 32.05 11.13 22.02
C TRP A 86 32.05 12.09 23.19
N THR A 87 30.97 12.16 23.97
CA THR A 87 30.92 12.99 25.18
C THR A 87 31.95 12.53 26.20
N LEU A 88 32.11 11.22 26.45
CA LEU A 88 33.18 10.71 27.31
C LEU A 88 34.58 11.05 26.79
N SER A 89 34.82 10.91 25.48
CA SER A 89 36.11 11.23 24.87
C SER A 89 36.42 12.73 24.83
N LEU A 90 35.40 13.59 24.70
CA LEU A 90 35.56 15.04 24.55
C LEU A 90 35.64 15.74 25.91
N ILE A 91 34.90 15.24 26.89
CA ILE A 91 34.83 15.82 28.24
C ILE A 91 35.96 15.27 29.13
N GLY A 92 36.61 14.16 28.76
CA GLY A 92 37.73 13.58 29.53
C GLY A 92 37.33 13.06 30.91
N LEU A 93 36.05 13.07 31.24
CA LEU A 93 35.49 12.48 32.45
C LEU A 93 35.28 10.99 32.23
N THR A 94 36.33 10.23 32.53
CA THR A 94 36.17 8.85 32.97
C THR A 94 35.18 8.82 34.14
N PRO A 95 34.18 7.92 34.14
CA PRO A 95 33.34 7.74 35.31
C PRO A 95 34.19 7.28 36.51
N PRO A 96 33.91 7.75 37.74
CA PRO A 96 34.60 7.29 38.94
C PRO A 96 34.11 5.87 39.25
N GLY A 97 34.81 4.86 38.74
CA GLY A 97 34.50 3.46 39.07
C GLY A 97 34.54 2.50 37.90
N LEU A 98 35.61 2.51 37.10
CA LEU A 98 36.14 1.28 36.53
C LEU A 98 37.63 1.47 36.22
N GLU A 99 38.45 1.30 37.25
CA GLU A 99 39.88 1.09 37.08
C GLU A 99 40.10 -0.26 36.41
N THR A 100 40.26 -0.27 35.09
CA THR A 100 41.01 -1.32 34.41
C THR A 100 41.90 -0.68 33.34
N SER A 101 43.09 -0.34 33.80
CA SER A 101 44.39 -0.43 33.12
C SER A 101 44.58 0.20 31.73
N SER A 102 45.54 1.11 31.69
CA SER A 102 46.24 1.68 30.53
C SER A 102 45.37 2.64 29.70
N VAL A 103 45.61 3.95 29.69
CA VAL A 103 46.88 4.64 29.44
C VAL A 103 46.81 6.02 30.13
N GLU A 104 47.86 6.35 30.86
CA GLU A 104 48.06 7.67 31.46
C GLU A 104 48.13 8.73 30.35
N THR A 105 47.10 9.58 30.26
CA THR A 105 47.23 10.93 29.69
C THR A 105 46.72 11.94 30.71
N GLY A 106 47.39 11.96 31.86
CA GLY A 106 47.48 13.15 32.69
C GLY A 106 48.89 13.69 32.55
N THR A 107 49.08 14.82 31.87
CA THR A 107 50.23 15.73 32.06
C THR A 107 50.10 16.92 31.12
N GLY A 108 49.81 18.09 31.69
CA GLY A 108 49.98 19.39 31.05
C GLY A 108 51.45 19.73 30.88
N SER A 109 52.14 19.07 29.95
CA SER A 109 53.53 19.37 29.61
C SER A 109 53.68 19.42 28.10
N THR A 110 53.89 20.64 27.58
CA THR A 110 54.46 20.96 26.27
C THR A 110 54.30 19.88 25.19
N GLU A 111 53.26 20.00 24.36
CA GLU A 111 53.12 19.20 23.14
C GLU A 111 54.38 19.38 22.27
N THR A 112 55.32 18.45 22.37
CA THR A 112 56.50 18.42 21.51
C THR A 112 56.04 18.05 20.10
N ALA A 113 56.61 18.68 19.08
CA ALA A 113 56.24 18.46 17.67
C ALA A 113 56.25 16.97 17.27
N GLU A 114 57.09 16.16 17.92
CA GLU A 114 57.15 14.71 17.74
C GLU A 114 55.87 13.98 18.21
N SER A 115 55.23 14.43 19.29
CA SER A 115 53.99 13.83 19.80
C SER A 115 52.82 14.11 18.84
N LEU A 116 52.77 15.31 18.27
CA LEU A 116 51.81 15.70 17.24
C LEU A 116 52.04 14.94 15.93
N GLU A 117 53.30 14.75 15.53
CA GLU A 117 53.64 14.01 14.30
C GLU A 117 53.32 12.50 14.43
N ARG A 118 53.56 11.90 15.60
CA ARG A 118 53.13 10.51 15.88
C ARG A 118 51.60 10.38 15.84
N ARG A 119 50.87 11.36 16.39
CA ARG A 119 49.40 11.39 16.34
C ARG A 119 48.90 11.55 14.90
N ARG A 120 49.53 12.43 14.11
CA ARG A 120 49.22 12.63 12.69
C ARG A 120 49.42 11.33 11.90
N GLN A 121 50.54 10.65 12.11
CA GLN A 121 50.82 9.36 11.47
C GLN A 121 49.83 8.26 11.89
N ALA A 122 49.42 8.22 13.17
CA ALA A 122 48.39 7.30 13.64
C ALA A 122 47.03 7.56 12.98
N ILE A 123 46.64 8.83 12.83
CA ILE A 123 45.41 9.21 12.13
C ILE A 123 45.49 8.85 10.64
N ILE A 124 46.63 9.08 9.98
CA ILE A 124 46.81 8.71 8.57
C ILE A 124 46.75 7.19 8.38
N ARG A 125 47.33 6.40 9.30
CA ARG A 125 47.23 4.93 9.26
C ARG A 125 45.78 4.47 9.41
N LYS A 126 45.05 5.00 10.39
CA LYS A 126 43.62 4.69 10.55
C LYS A 126 42.79 5.13 9.35
N ALA A 127 43.07 6.30 8.77
CA ALA A 127 42.38 6.77 7.57
C ALA A 127 42.59 5.81 6.38
N LYS A 128 43.82 5.30 6.20
CA LYS A 128 44.13 4.28 5.19
C LYS A 128 43.43 2.94 5.48
N GLU A 129 43.37 2.52 6.75
CA GLU A 129 42.63 1.32 7.17
C GLU A 129 41.13 1.46 6.87
N TYR A 130 40.51 2.59 7.19
CA TYR A 130 39.10 2.85 6.85
C TYR A 130 38.86 2.91 5.35
N GLN A 131 39.79 3.49 4.58
CA GLN A 131 39.69 3.50 3.13
C GLN A 131 39.80 2.08 2.55
N ALA A 132 40.67 1.23 3.10
CA ALA A 132 40.76 -0.17 2.72
C ALA A 132 39.48 -0.95 3.09
N GLN A 133 38.91 -0.70 4.27
CA GLN A 133 37.64 -1.29 4.69
C GLN A 133 36.48 -0.86 3.80
N LEU A 134 36.41 0.41 3.38
CA LEU A 134 35.42 0.90 2.43
C LEU A 134 35.55 0.23 1.05
N VAL A 135 36.77 0.08 0.54
CA VAL A 135 37.02 -0.63 -0.72
C VAL A 135 36.64 -2.11 -0.60
N GLN A 136 36.91 -2.73 0.55
CA GLN A 136 36.53 -4.11 0.82
C GLN A 136 35.01 -4.28 0.92
N LEU A 137 34.30 -3.38 1.60
CA LEU A 137 32.85 -3.40 1.67
C LEU A 137 32.21 -3.19 0.28
N ASN A 138 32.77 -2.29 -0.51
CA ASN A 138 32.36 -2.05 -1.90
C ASN A 138 32.60 -3.27 -2.80
N SER A 139 33.65 -4.06 -2.56
CA SER A 139 33.92 -5.28 -3.33
C SER A 139 33.12 -6.49 -2.83
N THR A 140 32.82 -6.59 -1.53
CA THR A 140 31.99 -7.67 -0.97
C THR A 140 30.50 -7.47 -1.21
N ASN A 141 30.04 -6.23 -1.39
CA ASN A 141 28.63 -5.90 -1.65
C ASN A 141 28.48 -5.03 -2.92
N PRO A 142 28.72 -5.57 -4.13
CA PRO A 142 28.36 -4.88 -5.37
C PRO A 142 26.85 -4.64 -5.48
N SER A 143 26.04 -5.38 -4.70
CA SER A 143 24.57 -5.34 -4.71
C SER A 143 23.94 -4.27 -3.81
N SER A 144 24.64 -3.72 -2.81
CA SER A 144 24.08 -2.62 -1.99
C SER A 144 24.20 -1.26 -2.69
N PHE A 145 25.13 -1.11 -3.63
CA PHE A 145 25.27 0.08 -4.48
C PHE A 145 24.64 -0.10 -5.87
N SER A 146 24.19 -1.30 -6.26
CA SER A 146 23.47 -1.51 -7.53
C SER A 146 22.07 -0.88 -7.54
N MET A 147 21.64 -0.29 -6.43
CA MET A 147 20.43 0.53 -6.34
C MET A 147 20.73 2.03 -6.37
N ASN A 148 21.91 2.43 -6.84
CA ASN A 148 22.13 3.79 -7.28
C ASN A 148 21.44 4.00 -8.62
N VAL A 149 20.12 4.10 -8.61
CA VAL A 149 19.39 4.68 -9.74
C VAL A 149 19.98 6.06 -9.94
N SER A 150 20.77 6.23 -11.01
CA SER A 150 21.40 7.51 -11.31
C SER A 150 20.30 8.55 -11.50
N ILE A 151 20.56 9.81 -11.14
CA ILE A 151 19.59 10.91 -11.35
C ILE A 151 19.15 10.95 -12.82
N SER A 152 20.02 10.56 -13.75
CA SER A 152 19.71 10.39 -15.18
C SER A 152 18.67 9.30 -15.48
N ASP A 153 18.67 8.21 -14.72
CA ASP A 153 17.72 7.12 -14.89
C ASP A 153 16.35 7.49 -14.34
N LEU A 154 16.31 8.23 -13.22
CA LEU A 154 15.06 8.79 -12.67
C LEU A 154 14.42 9.79 -13.62
N THR A 155 15.20 10.72 -14.20
CA THR A 155 14.66 11.68 -15.17
C THR A 155 14.17 10.98 -16.44
N ARG A 156 14.89 9.96 -16.92
CA ARG A 156 14.44 9.15 -18.06
C ARG A 156 13.12 8.43 -17.76
N LEU A 157 12.97 7.85 -16.58
CA LEU A 157 11.72 7.19 -16.16
C LEU A 157 10.57 8.20 -16.00
N GLN A 158 10.86 9.40 -15.51
CA GLN A 158 9.89 10.47 -15.39
C GLN A 158 9.40 10.96 -16.77
N GLU A 159 10.30 11.11 -17.75
CA GLU A 159 9.95 11.47 -19.12
C GLU A 159 9.05 10.40 -19.75
N GLN A 160 9.42 9.12 -19.61
CA GLN A 160 8.59 8.00 -20.10
C GLN A 160 7.22 7.94 -19.42
N ASN A 161 7.13 8.22 -18.13
CA ASN A 161 5.84 8.27 -17.43
C ASN A 161 4.98 9.43 -17.93
N LYS A 162 5.55 10.61 -18.18
CA LYS A 162 4.83 11.74 -18.78
C LYS A 162 4.29 11.40 -20.18
N GLU A 163 5.07 10.71 -21.01
CA GLU A 163 4.62 10.26 -22.33
C GLU A 163 3.44 9.27 -22.22
N ARG A 164 3.57 8.25 -21.38
CA ARG A 164 2.49 7.28 -21.13
C ARG A 164 1.24 7.96 -20.56
N GLU A 165 1.38 8.93 -19.68
CA GLU A 165 0.24 9.71 -19.18
C GLU A 165 -0.47 10.49 -20.28
N LYS A 166 0.27 11.11 -21.21
CA LYS A 166 -0.33 11.79 -22.37
C LYS A 166 -1.11 10.80 -23.24
N GLU A 167 -0.54 9.63 -23.51
CA GLU A 167 -1.24 8.57 -24.26
C GLU A 167 -2.51 8.09 -23.56
N ILE A 168 -2.44 7.86 -22.24
CA ILE A 168 -3.59 7.45 -21.44
C ILE A 168 -4.67 8.53 -21.47
N ARG A 169 -4.31 9.82 -21.37
CA ARG A 169 -5.28 10.93 -21.50
C ARG A 169 -5.95 10.94 -22.86
N LEU A 170 -5.21 10.72 -23.94
CA LEU A 170 -5.78 10.62 -25.29
C LEU A 170 -6.73 9.42 -25.42
N LYS A 171 -6.34 8.25 -24.91
CA LYS A 171 -7.18 7.04 -24.89
C LYS A 171 -8.44 7.25 -24.04
N ARG A 172 -8.33 7.90 -22.88
CA ARG A 172 -9.47 8.25 -22.03
C ARG A 172 -10.43 9.20 -22.73
N LYS A 173 -9.93 10.25 -23.39
CA LYS A 173 -10.77 11.15 -24.21
C LYS A 173 -11.48 10.41 -25.33
N LYS A 174 -10.81 9.47 -26.00
CA LYS A 174 -11.45 8.61 -27.01
C LYS A 174 -12.55 7.76 -26.39
N VAL A 175 -12.29 7.08 -25.28
CA VAL A 175 -13.29 6.26 -24.58
C VAL A 175 -14.46 7.12 -24.08
N GLU A 176 -14.19 8.34 -23.60
CA GLU A 176 -15.20 9.31 -23.18
C GLU A 176 -16.09 9.77 -24.34
N ALA A 177 -15.52 10.01 -25.52
CA ALA A 177 -16.29 10.30 -26.74
C ALA A 177 -17.20 9.13 -27.17
N PHE A 178 -16.90 7.91 -26.72
CA PHE A 178 -17.72 6.72 -26.94
C PHE A 178 -18.54 6.30 -25.71
N ARG A 179 -18.59 7.11 -24.64
CA ARG A 179 -19.48 6.82 -23.50
C ARG A 179 -20.93 6.90 -23.96
N GLY A 180 -21.61 5.75 -23.92
CA GLY A 180 -22.99 5.58 -24.39
C GLY A 180 -23.11 4.78 -25.69
N LEU A 181 -22.00 4.51 -26.39
CA LEU A 181 -22.00 3.57 -27.51
C LEU A 181 -21.71 2.14 -27.01
N PRO A 182 -22.43 1.13 -27.52
CA PRO A 182 -22.14 -0.26 -27.20
C PRO A 182 -20.75 -0.65 -27.72
N ALA A 183 -20.06 -1.54 -27.00
CA ALA A 183 -18.66 -1.92 -27.27
C ALA A 183 -18.44 -2.53 -28.68
N ASN A 184 -19.51 -3.03 -29.32
CA ASN A 184 -19.49 -3.53 -30.68
C ASN A 184 -19.77 -2.39 -31.68
N LEU A 185 -18.77 -2.05 -32.52
CA LEU A 185 -18.87 -0.96 -33.50
C LEU A 185 -20.03 -1.12 -34.48
N ASP A 186 -20.34 -2.35 -34.90
CA ASP A 186 -21.44 -2.61 -35.83
C ASP A 186 -22.81 -2.43 -35.17
N LEU A 187 -22.93 -2.80 -33.89
CA LEU A 187 -24.16 -2.55 -33.12
C LEU A 187 -24.35 -1.04 -32.90
N ALA A 188 -23.27 -0.31 -32.63
CA ALA A 188 -23.30 1.15 -32.49
C ALA A 188 -23.76 1.84 -33.79
N ARG A 189 -23.30 1.36 -34.95
CA ARG A 189 -23.73 1.85 -36.27
C ARG A 189 -25.22 1.64 -36.49
N LEU A 190 -25.75 0.46 -36.15
CA LEU A 190 -27.18 0.18 -36.27
C LEU A 190 -28.01 1.06 -35.33
N THR A 191 -27.59 1.24 -34.08
CA THR A 191 -28.30 2.12 -33.13
C THR A 191 -28.27 3.58 -33.56
N LEU A 192 -27.17 4.04 -34.18
CA LEU A 192 -27.07 5.40 -34.72
C LEU A 192 -28.04 5.57 -35.89
N LEU A 193 -28.06 4.62 -36.84
CA LEU A 193 -29.00 4.66 -37.96
C LEU A 193 -30.45 4.72 -37.47
N GLN A 194 -30.82 3.87 -36.52
CA GLN A 194 -32.15 3.88 -35.92
C GLN A 194 -32.47 5.22 -35.24
N ALA A 195 -31.53 5.78 -34.48
CA ALA A 195 -31.71 7.09 -33.85
C ALA A 195 -31.88 8.22 -34.87
N THR A 196 -31.13 8.19 -35.99
CA THR A 196 -31.28 9.19 -37.06
C THR A 196 -32.61 9.09 -37.77
N GLN A 197 -33.12 7.88 -37.97
CA GLN A 197 -34.42 7.65 -38.59
C GLN A 197 -35.55 8.16 -37.69
N ASN A 198 -35.49 7.85 -36.38
CA ASN A 198 -36.43 8.39 -35.39
C ASN A 198 -36.39 9.92 -35.34
N LEU A 199 -35.20 10.53 -35.44
CA LEU A 199 -35.06 11.99 -35.49
C LEU A 199 -35.70 12.59 -36.74
N GLN A 200 -35.51 11.97 -37.91
CA GLN A 200 -36.16 12.41 -39.14
C GLN A 200 -37.68 12.32 -39.04
N ASP A 201 -38.21 11.25 -38.47
CA ASP A 201 -39.66 11.08 -38.29
C ASP A 201 -40.23 12.11 -37.31
N LEU A 202 -39.55 12.36 -36.18
CA LEU A 202 -39.92 13.44 -35.26
C LEU A 202 -39.83 14.82 -35.92
N THR A 203 -38.84 15.05 -36.77
CA THR A 203 -38.68 16.31 -37.50
C THR A 203 -39.82 16.51 -38.50
N ARG A 204 -40.23 15.46 -39.22
CA ARG A 204 -41.40 15.49 -40.12
C ARG A 204 -42.69 15.77 -39.36
N VAL A 205 -42.89 15.14 -38.19
CA VAL A 205 -44.06 15.39 -37.34
C VAL A 205 -44.05 16.84 -36.85
N ARG A 206 -42.89 17.35 -36.40
CA ARG A 206 -42.72 18.75 -35.99
C ARG A 206 -43.04 19.70 -37.14
N GLU A 207 -42.50 19.48 -38.33
CA GLU A 207 -42.77 20.31 -39.50
C GLU A 207 -44.25 20.25 -39.91
N GLY A 208 -44.88 19.08 -39.82
CA GLY A 208 -46.31 18.91 -40.06
C GLY A 208 -47.18 19.68 -39.05
N LEU A 209 -46.82 19.67 -37.76
CA LEU A 209 -47.48 20.47 -36.73
C LEU A 209 -47.26 21.96 -36.96
N LEU A 210 -46.04 22.38 -37.28
CA LEU A 210 -45.73 23.79 -37.58
C LEU A 210 -46.50 24.31 -38.80
N ARG A 211 -46.68 23.50 -39.85
CA ARG A 211 -47.51 23.88 -41.00
C ARG A 211 -48.98 24.05 -40.59
N ARG A 212 -49.54 23.11 -39.83
CA ARG A 212 -50.92 23.21 -39.33
C ARG A 212 -51.15 24.45 -38.48
N MET A 213 -50.16 24.86 -37.67
CA MET A 213 -50.24 26.10 -36.87
C MET A 213 -50.13 27.39 -37.69
N VAL A 214 -49.67 27.34 -38.94
CA VAL A 214 -49.55 28.51 -39.84
C VAL A 214 -50.77 28.62 -40.76
N ASP A 215 -51.44 27.49 -41.04
CA ASP A 215 -52.63 27.42 -41.90
C ASP A 215 -53.96 27.67 -41.12
N ASP A 216 -53.93 27.63 -39.79
CA ASP A 216 -55.01 28.06 -38.85
C ASP A 216 -54.81 29.52 -38.39
#